data_AF-A0A2H5AHQ0-F1
#
_entry.id   AF-A0A2H5AHQ0-F1
#
_cell.length_a   1.000
_cell.length_b   1.000
_cell.length_c   1.000
_cell.angle_alpha   90.00
_cell.angle_beta   90.00
_cell.angle_gamma   90.00
#
_symmetry.space_group_name_H-M   'P 1'
#
loop_
_entity.id
_entity.type
_entity.pdbx_description
1 polymer ?
#
loop_
_entity_poly.entity_id
_entity_poly.type
_entity_poly.pdbx_seq_one_letter_code
_entity_poly.pdbx_strand_id
1 'polypeptide(L)'
;REHALLAYTLGVKQLIVAINKMDTTQWSEARYQEIIKETSNFIKKVGYNPKTVPFVPISGFNGDNMLTASTNCPWYKGWEKETKSGKSSGKTLLEAIDSIEPPKRPNDKPLRLPLQDVYKIGGIGTVPVGRIETGVLKPGMVVTFAPSNVTTEVKSVEMHHEQLAEGQP
;
A
#
# COMPACT_ATOMS: atom_id res chain seq x y z
N ARG A 1 -12.16 0.58 -13.60
CA ARG A 1 -12.68 1.88 -13.08
C ARG A 1 -13.08 1.73 -11.61
N GLU A 2 -14.00 0.83 -11.29
CA GLU A 2 -14.43 0.53 -9.91
C GLU A 2 -13.26 0.19 -8.96
N HIS A 3 -12.32 -0.64 -9.40
CA HIS A 3 -11.13 -0.97 -8.57
C HIS A 3 -10.33 0.27 -8.15
N ALA A 4 -10.17 1.26 -9.02
CA ALA A 4 -9.44 2.49 -8.67
C ALA A 4 -10.22 3.32 -7.65
N LEU A 5 -11.55 3.38 -7.78
CA LEU A 5 -12.41 4.06 -6.81
C LEU A 5 -12.34 3.38 -5.44
N LEU A 6 -12.48 2.04 -5.40
CA LEU A 6 -12.37 1.26 -4.18
C LEU A 6 -11.02 1.45 -3.51
N ALA A 7 -9.92 1.34 -4.25
CA ALA A 7 -8.56 1.56 -3.74
C ALA A 7 -8.42 2.96 -3.12
N TYR A 8 -8.90 3.99 -3.81
CA TYR A 8 -8.80 5.37 -3.32
C TYR A 8 -9.61 5.60 -2.04
N THR A 9 -10.81 5.03 -1.97
CA THR A 9 -11.71 5.07 -0.80
C THR A 9 -11.13 4.34 0.40
N LEU A 10 -10.45 3.20 0.18
CA LEU A 10 -9.74 2.45 1.21
C LEU A 10 -8.42 3.10 1.66
N GLY A 11 -8.06 4.27 1.12
CA GLY A 11 -6.87 5.01 1.52
C GLY A 11 -5.59 4.65 0.78
N VAL A 12 -5.66 3.84 -0.28
CA VAL A 12 -4.50 3.53 -1.13
C VAL A 12 -4.20 4.74 -2.02
N LYS A 13 -3.22 5.56 -1.61
CA LYS A 13 -2.86 6.82 -2.29
C LYS A 13 -1.75 6.69 -3.34
N GLN A 14 -1.02 5.57 -3.35
CA GLN A 14 0.00 5.30 -4.35
C GLN A 14 -0.56 4.30 -5.38
N LEU A 15 -0.42 4.62 -6.66
CA LEU A 15 -0.96 3.84 -7.77
C LEU A 15 0.12 3.72 -8.85
N ILE A 16 0.24 2.53 -9.42
CA ILE A 16 1.04 2.23 -10.62
C ILE A 16 0.09 1.72 -11.68
N VAL A 17 0.24 2.18 -12.92
CA VAL A 17 -0.55 1.70 -14.06
C VAL A 17 0.33 0.91 -15.01
N ALA A 18 0.18 -0.41 -14.97
CA ALA A 18 0.79 -1.29 -15.96
C ALA A 18 -0.16 -1.46 -17.17
N ILE A 19 0.26 -0.98 -18.33
CA ILE A 19 -0.48 -1.13 -19.59
C ILE A 19 -0.07 -2.47 -20.21
N ASN A 20 -0.83 -3.51 -19.90
CA ASN A 20 -0.52 -4.88 -20.31
C ASN A 20 -0.97 -5.20 -21.74
N LYS A 21 -0.43 -6.29 -22.29
CA LYS A 21 -0.69 -6.84 -23.63
C LYS A 21 -0.24 -5.92 -24.77
N MET A 22 0.83 -5.16 -24.58
CA MET A 22 1.36 -4.28 -25.63
C MET A 22 1.88 -5.04 -26.86
N ASP A 23 2.19 -6.33 -26.72
CA ASP A 23 2.48 -7.24 -27.82
C ASP A 23 1.30 -7.38 -28.81
N THR A 24 0.05 -7.36 -28.31
CA THR A 24 -1.16 -7.47 -29.15
C THR A 24 -1.44 -6.20 -29.96
N THR A 25 -0.80 -5.08 -29.62
CA THR A 25 -0.91 -3.81 -30.33
C THR A 25 0.36 -3.45 -31.08
N GLN A 26 1.23 -4.45 -31.32
CA GLN A 26 2.52 -4.29 -32.02
C GLN A 26 3.39 -3.20 -31.39
N TRP A 27 3.31 -3.04 -30.06
CA TRP A 27 4.04 -2.02 -29.33
C TRP A 27 3.81 -0.59 -29.84
N SER A 28 2.59 -0.27 -30.29
CA SER A 28 2.25 1.05 -30.83
C SER A 28 2.34 2.17 -29.78
N GLU A 29 3.20 3.16 -30.04
CA GLU A 29 3.33 4.36 -29.21
C GLU A 29 2.02 5.17 -29.18
N ALA A 30 1.36 5.33 -30.33
CA ALA A 30 0.10 6.08 -30.42
C ALA A 30 -0.97 5.45 -29.51
N ARG A 31 -1.08 4.11 -29.52
CA ARG A 31 -2.03 3.40 -28.66
C ARG A 31 -1.67 3.54 -27.18
N TYR A 32 -0.39 3.48 -26.83
CA TYR A 32 0.08 3.72 -25.48
C TYR A 32 -0.28 5.13 -24.97
N GLN A 33 -0.03 6.16 -25.79
CA GLN A 33 -0.33 7.56 -25.43
C GLN A 33 -1.84 7.81 -25.29
N GLU A 34 -2.66 7.20 -26.16
CA GLU A 34 -4.12 7.24 -26.05
C GLU A 34 -4.60 6.64 -24.71
N ILE A 35 -4.10 5.46 -24.34
CA ILE A 35 -4.44 4.79 -23.08
C ILE A 35 -4.02 5.63 -21.88
N ILE A 36 -2.81 6.23 -21.90
CA ILE A 36 -2.37 7.14 -20.84
C ILE A 36 -3.34 8.30 -20.69
N LYS A 37 -3.73 8.95 -21.79
CA LYS A 37 -4.61 10.11 -21.76
C LYS A 37 -5.97 9.77 -21.14
N GLU A 38 -6.59 8.68 -21.58
CA GLU A 38 -7.87 8.24 -21.03
C GLU A 38 -7.77 7.83 -19.57
N THR A 39 -6.75 7.05 -19.23
CA THR A 39 -6.55 6.55 -17.87
C THR A 39 -6.21 7.68 -16.91
N SER A 40 -5.36 8.62 -17.31
CA SER A 40 -5.02 9.83 -16.54
C SER A 40 -6.25 10.68 -16.24
N ASN A 41 -7.11 10.90 -17.24
CA ASN A 41 -8.37 11.62 -17.05
C ASN A 41 -9.30 10.90 -16.08
N PHE A 42 -9.33 9.56 -16.14
CA PHE A 42 -10.16 8.76 -15.26
C PHE A 42 -9.66 8.78 -13.81
N ILE A 43 -8.38 8.48 -13.56
CA ILE A 43 -7.82 8.45 -12.19
C ILE A 43 -7.82 9.83 -11.54
N LYS A 44 -7.71 10.90 -12.35
CA LYS A 44 -7.89 12.28 -11.88
C LYS A 44 -9.30 12.54 -11.33
N LYS A 45 -10.34 12.00 -11.97
CA LYS A 45 -11.73 12.09 -11.48
C LYS A 45 -11.94 11.29 -10.19
N VAL A 46 -11.22 10.18 -10.04
CA VAL A 46 -11.25 9.38 -8.79
C VAL A 46 -10.59 10.13 -7.63
N GLY A 47 -9.56 10.94 -7.92
CA GLY A 47 -8.86 11.76 -6.93
C GLY A 47 -7.34 11.55 -6.88
N TYR A 48 -6.78 10.66 -7.72
CA TYR A 48 -5.33 10.52 -7.88
C TYR A 48 -4.76 11.70 -8.67
N ASN A 49 -3.51 12.08 -8.38
CA ASN A 49 -2.76 12.99 -9.23
C ASN A 49 -2.04 12.20 -10.33
N PRO A 50 -2.36 12.34 -11.63
CA PRO A 50 -1.69 11.57 -12.67
C PRO A 50 -0.17 11.74 -12.71
N LYS A 51 0.37 12.87 -12.24
CA LYS A 51 1.82 13.11 -12.17
C LYS A 51 2.55 12.21 -11.15
N THR A 52 1.84 11.68 -10.15
CA THR A 52 2.42 10.79 -9.14
C THR A 52 2.35 9.33 -9.56
N VAL A 53 1.81 9.02 -10.75
CA VAL A 53 1.48 7.66 -11.18
C VAL A 53 2.36 7.26 -12.36
N PRO A 54 3.27 6.29 -12.20
CA PRO A 54 4.03 5.77 -13.32
C PRO A 54 3.13 4.93 -14.25
N PHE A 55 3.32 5.11 -15.55
CA PHE A 55 2.69 4.32 -16.60
C PHE A 55 3.75 3.45 -17.26
N VAL A 56 3.58 2.12 -17.18
CA VAL A 56 4.57 1.15 -17.66
C VAL A 56 3.94 0.29 -18.76
N PRO A 57 4.39 0.37 -20.02
CA PRO A 57 3.94 -0.55 -21.07
C PRO A 57 4.59 -1.91 -20.84
N ILE A 58 3.81 -2.96 -20.66
CA ILE A 58 4.33 -4.31 -20.38
C ILE A 58 3.69 -5.37 -21.29
N SER A 59 4.35 -6.52 -21.39
CA SER A 59 3.72 -7.78 -21.76
C SER A 59 3.94 -8.77 -20.64
N GLY A 60 2.89 -9.05 -19.85
CA GLY A 60 2.98 -10.04 -18.78
C GLY A 60 3.21 -11.47 -19.29
N PHE A 61 2.86 -11.75 -20.54
CA PHE A 61 3.06 -13.07 -21.16
C PHE A 61 4.51 -13.26 -21.63
N ASN A 62 5.09 -12.25 -22.28
CA ASN A 62 6.46 -12.33 -22.83
C ASN A 62 7.54 -11.83 -21.85
N GLY A 63 7.15 -11.18 -20.75
CA GLY A 63 8.06 -10.64 -19.73
C GLY A 63 8.60 -9.23 -20.02
N ASP A 64 8.19 -8.60 -21.12
CA ASP A 64 8.65 -7.28 -21.53
C ASP A 64 8.36 -6.19 -20.48
N ASN A 65 9.39 -5.41 -20.12
CA ASN A 65 9.34 -4.35 -19.10
C ASN A 65 8.87 -4.81 -17.71
N MET A 66 8.87 -6.11 -17.42
CA MET A 66 8.54 -6.62 -16.09
C MET A 66 9.73 -6.45 -15.13
N LEU A 67 10.86 -7.07 -15.48
CA LEU A 67 12.11 -7.07 -14.72
C LEU A 67 13.25 -6.39 -15.49
N THR A 68 13.25 -6.53 -16.82
CA THR A 68 14.24 -5.96 -17.72
C THR A 68 13.55 -5.12 -18.78
N ALA A 69 14.25 -4.10 -19.28
CA ALA A 69 13.72 -3.24 -20.33
C ALA A 69 13.54 -4.02 -21.64
N SER A 70 12.39 -3.83 -22.28
CA SER A 70 12.08 -4.43 -23.57
C SER A 70 12.81 -3.73 -24.71
N THR A 71 13.27 -4.51 -25.68
CA THR A 71 13.77 -4.00 -26.96
C THR A 71 12.66 -3.74 -27.98
N ASN A 72 11.43 -4.18 -27.71
CA ASN A 72 10.30 -4.09 -28.64
C ASN A 72 9.66 -2.69 -28.70
N CYS A 73 9.98 -1.81 -27.75
CA CYS A 73 9.46 -0.44 -27.68
C CYS A 73 10.58 0.61 -27.60
N PRO A 74 11.35 0.86 -28.67
CA PRO A 74 12.48 1.81 -28.65
C PRO A 74 12.07 3.28 -28.41
N TRP A 75 10.79 3.60 -28.66
CA TRP A 75 10.18 4.88 -28.36
C TRP A 75 10.02 5.13 -26.85
N TYR A 76 9.87 4.06 -26.06
CA TYR A 76 9.65 4.18 -24.63
C TYR A 76 10.95 4.56 -23.91
N LYS A 77 10.97 5.77 -23.32
CA LYS A 77 12.14 6.29 -22.59
C LYS A 77 12.13 5.97 -21.10
N GLY A 78 11.02 5.45 -20.59
CA GLY A 78 10.80 5.19 -19.19
C GLY A 78 9.53 5.87 -18.67
N TRP A 79 9.14 5.49 -17.47
CA TRP A 79 8.12 6.18 -16.70
C TRP A 79 8.77 7.23 -15.81
N GLU A 80 8.00 8.25 -15.46
CA GLU A 80 8.37 9.26 -14.49
C GLU A 80 7.22 9.43 -13.50
N LYS A 81 7.55 9.72 -12.24
CA LYS A 81 6.58 10.13 -11.24
C LYS A 81 7.15 11.25 -10.38
N GLU A 82 6.28 12.18 -9.99
CA GLU A 82 6.60 13.29 -9.10
C GLU A 82 5.81 13.12 -7.81
N THR A 83 6.51 12.91 -6.70
CA THR A 83 5.92 12.87 -5.35
C THR A 83 6.38 14.06 -4.53
N LYS A 84 5.92 14.15 -3.28
CA LYS A 84 6.42 15.16 -2.33
C LYS A 84 7.89 14.95 -1.97
N SER A 85 8.39 13.72 -2.11
CA SER A 85 9.76 13.33 -1.78
C SER A 85 10.74 13.58 -2.93
N GLY A 86 10.24 13.85 -4.14
CA GLY A 86 11.07 14.17 -5.31
C GLY A 86 10.52 13.56 -6.60
N LYS A 87 11.35 13.57 -7.66
CA LYS A 87 11.06 12.87 -8.91
C LYS A 87 11.75 11.51 -8.91
N SER A 88 11.07 10.49 -9.41
CA SER A 88 11.63 9.17 -9.65
C SER A 88 11.33 8.76 -11.09
N SER A 89 12.25 8.02 -11.71
CA SER A 89 12.08 7.47 -13.04
C SER A 89 12.63 6.06 -13.11
N GLY A 90 12.20 5.31 -14.11
CA GLY A 90 12.62 3.93 -14.37
C GLY A 90 12.03 3.43 -15.69
N LYS A 91 12.26 2.17 -16.02
CA LYS A 91 11.77 1.56 -17.26
C LYS A 91 10.88 0.35 -17.01
N THR A 92 11.07 -0.34 -15.91
CA THR A 92 10.40 -1.62 -15.63
C THR A 92 9.33 -1.48 -14.58
N LEU A 93 8.44 -2.48 -14.52
CA LEU A 93 7.43 -2.60 -13.49
C LEU A 93 8.06 -2.84 -12.11
N LEU A 94 9.14 -3.62 -12.05
CA LEU A 94 9.90 -3.82 -10.81
C LEU A 94 10.41 -2.49 -10.25
N GLU A 95 11.09 -1.69 -11.08
CA GLU A 95 11.57 -0.37 -10.65
C GLU A 95 10.42 0.54 -10.21
N ALA A 96 9.25 0.43 -10.86
CA ALA A 96 8.07 1.19 -10.46
C ALA A 96 7.57 0.77 -9.06
N ILE A 97 7.58 -0.54 -8.75
CA ILE A 97 7.24 -1.08 -7.44
C ILE A 97 8.27 -0.66 -6.39
N ASP A 98 9.56 -0.78 -6.69
CA ASP A 98 10.65 -0.38 -5.80
C ASP A 98 10.63 1.12 -5.50
N SER A 99 10.09 1.93 -6.41
CA SER A 99 9.94 3.36 -6.19
C SER A 99 8.82 3.72 -5.21
N ILE A 100 7.94 2.78 -4.80
CA ILE A 100 6.84 3.04 -3.87
C ILE A 100 7.40 3.57 -2.55
N GLU A 101 6.84 4.69 -2.07
CA GLU A 101 7.23 5.26 -0.79
C GLU A 101 6.69 4.39 0.34
N PRO A 102 7.52 3.94 1.30
CA PRO A 102 7.03 3.22 2.45
C PRO A 102 5.97 4.07 3.19
N PRO A 103 4.79 3.51 3.52
CA PRO A 103 3.79 4.24 4.25
C PRO A 103 4.30 4.59 5.66
N LYS A 104 4.04 5.82 6.11
CA LYS A 104 4.36 6.20 7.50
C LYS A 104 3.48 5.38 8.45
N ARG A 105 4.09 4.54 9.29
CA ARG A 105 3.38 3.83 10.36
C ARG A 105 2.73 4.82 11.32
N PRO A 106 1.44 4.65 11.68
CA PRO A 106 0.68 5.63 12.45
C PRO A 106 0.96 5.56 13.96
N ASN A 107 2.24 5.59 14.36
CA ASN A 107 2.68 5.46 15.75
C ASN A 107 2.27 6.69 16.59
N ASP A 108 2.20 7.86 15.95
CA ASP A 108 1.86 9.14 16.59
C ASP A 108 0.35 9.31 16.83
N LYS A 109 -0.49 8.39 16.33
CA LYS A 109 -1.95 8.44 16.51
C LYS A 109 -2.37 7.75 17.81
N PRO A 110 -3.57 8.06 18.36
CA PRO A 110 -4.09 7.35 19.52
C PRO A 110 -4.17 5.83 19.29
N LEU A 111 -3.99 5.04 20.35
CA LEU A 111 -4.06 3.58 20.27
C LEU A 111 -5.44 3.11 19.76
N ARG A 112 -5.45 2.28 18.73
CA ARG A 112 -6.63 1.52 18.28
C ARG A 112 -6.20 0.08 17.98
N LEU A 113 -6.84 -0.86 18.67
CA LEU A 113 -6.54 -2.28 18.56
C LEU A 113 -7.88 -3.04 18.49
N PRO A 114 -8.38 -3.36 17.28
CA PRO A 114 -9.54 -4.23 17.11
C PRO A 114 -9.23 -5.63 17.62
N LEU A 115 -10.08 -6.14 18.52
CA LEU A 115 -9.94 -7.50 19.03
C LEU A 115 -10.37 -8.51 17.98
N GLN A 116 -9.51 -9.50 17.74
CA GLN A 116 -9.81 -10.67 16.92
C GLN A 116 -10.41 -11.77 17.80
N ASP A 117 -9.75 -12.06 18.92
CA ASP A 117 -10.16 -13.11 19.85
C ASP A 117 -9.90 -12.70 21.30
N VAL A 118 -10.55 -13.40 22.23
CA VAL A 118 -10.34 -13.24 23.67
C VAL A 118 -10.22 -14.61 24.32
N TYR A 119 -9.09 -14.86 24.96
CA TYR A 119 -8.79 -16.12 25.63
C TYR A 119 -8.81 -15.98 27.15
N LYS A 120 -9.08 -17.08 27.85
CA LYS A 120 -8.91 -17.17 29.31
C LYS A 120 -7.87 -18.24 29.61
N ILE A 121 -6.69 -17.81 30.02
CA ILE A 121 -5.54 -18.69 30.27
C ILE A 121 -5.38 -18.88 31.78
N GLY A 122 -5.34 -20.14 32.22
CA GLY A 122 -5.12 -20.48 33.62
C GLY A 122 -3.79 -19.90 34.13
N GLY A 123 -3.82 -19.21 35.27
CA GLY A 123 -2.64 -18.57 35.86
C GLY A 123 -2.28 -17.17 35.32
N ILE A 124 -2.78 -16.78 34.14
CA ILE A 124 -2.53 -15.46 33.54
C ILE A 124 -3.77 -14.57 33.63
N GLY A 125 -4.95 -15.13 33.32
CA GLY A 125 -6.22 -14.40 33.28
C GLY A 125 -6.75 -14.23 31.85
N THR A 126 -7.35 -13.08 31.57
CA THR A 126 -7.97 -12.77 30.27
C THR A 126 -6.95 -12.15 29.32
N VAL A 127 -6.80 -12.74 28.13
CA VAL A 127 -5.83 -12.32 27.11
C VAL A 127 -6.56 -11.99 25.81
N PRO A 128 -6.82 -10.70 25.54
CA PRO A 128 -7.32 -10.26 24.24
C PRO A 128 -6.21 -10.26 23.18
N VAL A 129 -6.53 -10.66 21.96
CA VAL A 129 -5.60 -10.74 20.82
C VAL A 129 -6.13 -9.87 19.69
N GLY A 130 -5.25 -9.14 19.01
CA GLY A 130 -5.61 -8.34 17.84
C GLY A 130 -4.42 -7.64 17.21
N ARG A 131 -4.70 -6.89 16.15
CA ARG A 131 -3.70 -6.06 15.45
C ARG A 131 -3.81 -4.62 15.93
N ILE A 132 -2.69 -3.98 16.20
CA ILE A 132 -2.64 -2.55 16.45
C ILE A 132 -2.77 -1.84 15.10
N GLU A 133 -3.83 -1.06 14.92
CA GLU A 133 -4.06 -0.30 13.68
C GLU A 133 -3.42 1.10 13.76
N THR A 134 -3.43 1.70 14.96
CA THR A 134 -2.81 3.00 15.23
C THR A 134 -2.27 3.06 16.65
N GLY A 135 -1.25 3.90 16.87
CA GLY A 135 -0.64 4.13 18.18
C GLY A 135 0.28 3.02 18.65
N VAL A 136 0.68 3.08 19.91
CA VAL A 136 1.59 2.13 20.54
C VAL A 136 0.93 1.56 21.80
N LEU A 137 1.09 0.28 22.05
CA LEU A 137 0.63 -0.41 23.25
C LEU A 137 1.84 -0.75 24.13
N LYS A 138 1.82 -0.33 25.40
CA LYS A 138 2.90 -0.64 26.36
C LYS A 138 2.31 -1.26 27.62
N PRO A 139 3.04 -2.16 28.29
CA PRO A 139 2.75 -2.53 29.68
C PRO A 139 2.62 -1.28 30.56
N GLY A 140 1.68 -1.30 31.50
CA GLY A 140 1.35 -0.19 32.39
C GLY A 140 0.39 0.86 31.81
N MET A 141 0.06 0.80 30.52
CA MET A 141 -0.95 1.70 29.96
C MET A 141 -2.34 1.37 30.50
N VAL A 142 -3.12 2.40 30.83
CA VAL A 142 -4.55 2.27 31.10
C VAL A 142 -5.30 2.39 29.78
N VAL A 143 -6.01 1.33 29.39
CA VAL A 143 -6.75 1.23 28.13
C VAL A 143 -8.24 1.09 28.39
N THR A 144 -9.04 1.55 27.42
CA THR A 144 -10.50 1.46 27.46
C THR A 144 -11.01 0.62 26.29
N PHE A 145 -11.84 -0.37 26.59
CA PHE A 145 -12.50 -1.23 25.61
C PHE A 145 -13.85 -0.63 25.22
N ALA A 146 -14.01 -0.32 23.93
CA ALA A 146 -15.30 0.04 23.35
C ALA A 146 -16.00 -1.21 22.78
N PRO A 147 -17.34 -1.27 22.75
CA PRO A 147 -18.29 -0.26 23.25
C PRO A 147 -18.65 -0.41 24.73
N SER A 148 -18.10 -1.40 25.45
CA SER A 148 -18.46 -1.71 26.84
C SER A 148 -17.98 -0.66 27.86
N ASN A 149 -17.09 0.25 27.47
CA ASN A 149 -16.47 1.28 28.30
C ASN A 149 -15.76 0.71 29.54
N VAL A 150 -15.23 -0.51 29.44
CA VAL A 150 -14.40 -1.11 30.49
C VAL A 150 -13.00 -0.55 30.40
N THR A 151 -12.46 -0.07 31.52
CA THR A 151 -11.09 0.47 31.60
C THR A 151 -10.24 -0.41 32.49
N THR A 152 -9.02 -0.75 32.04
CA THR A 152 -8.07 -1.57 32.79
C THR A 152 -6.64 -1.23 32.42
N GLU A 153 -5.70 -1.61 33.28
CA GLU A 153 -4.27 -1.51 33.03
C GLU A 153 -3.77 -2.74 32.25
N VAL A 154 -2.87 -2.53 31.30
CA VAL A 154 -2.20 -3.56 30.51
C VAL A 154 -1.04 -4.13 31.33
N LYS A 155 -1.02 -5.44 31.59
CA LYS A 155 0.03 -6.07 32.40
C LYS A 155 1.26 -6.49 31.62
N SER A 156 1.06 -7.14 30.47
CA SER A 156 2.13 -7.52 29.54
C SER A 156 1.63 -7.42 28.11
N VAL A 157 2.58 -7.38 27.17
CA VAL A 157 2.32 -7.43 25.73
C VAL A 157 3.22 -8.52 25.16
N GLU A 158 2.66 -9.40 24.35
CA GLU A 158 3.39 -10.53 23.75
C GLU A 158 3.09 -10.62 22.25
N MET A 159 4.08 -11.04 21.47
CA MET A 159 3.94 -11.37 20.05
C MET A 159 4.76 -12.63 19.76
N HIS A 160 4.17 -13.63 19.11
CA HIS A 160 4.83 -14.92 18.83
C HIS A 160 5.47 -15.59 20.08
N HIS A 161 4.79 -15.52 21.23
CA HIS A 161 5.25 -16.05 22.53
C HIS A 161 6.49 -15.37 23.11
N GLU A 162 6.88 -14.21 22.59
CA GLU A 162 7.93 -13.38 23.16
C GLU A 162 7.33 -12.11 23.77
N GLN A 163 7.84 -11.72 24.94
CA GLN A 163 7.41 -10.51 25.62
C GLN A 163 8.00 -9.27 24.93
N LEU A 164 7.15 -8.28 24.68
CA LEU A 164 7.54 -7.02 24.05
C LEU A 164 7.54 -5.88 25.07
N ALA A 165 8.51 -4.98 24.93
CA ALA A 165 8.51 -3.71 25.66
C ALA A 165 7.37 -2.79 25.17
N GLU A 166 7.05 -2.87 23.87
CA GLU A 166 5.93 -2.17 23.26
C GLU A 166 5.44 -2.89 21.99
N GLY A 167 4.13 -2.84 21.73
CA GLY A 167 3.51 -3.24 20.48
C GLY A 167 3.30 -2.02 19.58
N GLN A 168 3.70 -2.14 18.31
CA GLN A 168 3.54 -1.10 17.28
C GLN A 168 2.59 -1.57 16.17
N PRO A 169 2.02 -0.67 15.34
CA PRO A 169 1.22 -1.01 14.17
C PRO A 169 2.04 -1.69 13.08
#